data_AF-A0A941HJJ7-F1
#
_entry.id   AF-A0A941HJJ7-F1
#
_cell.length_a   1.000
_cell.length_b   1.000
_cell.length_c   1.000
_cell.angle_alpha   90.00
_cell.angle_beta   90.00
_cell.angle_gamma   90.00
#
_symmetry.space_group_name_H-M   'P 1'
#
loop_
_entity.id
_entity.type
_entity.pdbx_description
1 polymer ?
#
loop_
_entity_poly.entity_id
_entity_poly.type
_entity_poly.pdbx_seq_one_letter_code
_entity_poly.pdbx_strand_id
1 'polypeptide(L)' 'MLEISELKAKKLPELQEIAKALNVPKFRTMKKLDLVYQILDHQAANPSQVKQAVTEEPAEKKAPANDNPKTN' A
#
# COMPACT_ATOMS: atom_id res chain seq x y z
N MET A 1 -0.40 -11.61 6.10
CA MET A 1 0.76 -10.74 5.81
C MET A 1 1.28 -11.20 4.46
N LEU A 2 1.50 -10.30 3.50
CA LEU A 2 2.07 -10.69 2.20
C LEU A 2 3.59 -10.80 2.36
N GLU A 3 4.21 -11.82 1.78
CA GLU A 3 5.66 -12.01 1.86
C GLU A 3 6.39 -11.17 0.79
N ILE A 4 7.60 -10.70 1.13
CA ILE A 4 8.43 -9.90 0.20
C ILE A 4 8.69 -10.64 -1.13
N SER A 5 8.76 -11.96 -1.08
CA SER A 5 8.93 -12.84 -2.25
C SER A 5 7.73 -12.75 -3.20
N GLU A 6 6.51 -12.70 -2.65
CA GLU A 6 5.27 -12.57 -3.43
C GLU A 6 5.17 -11.19 -4.08
N LEU A 7 5.52 -10.12 -3.35
CA LEU A 7 5.53 -8.77 -3.89
C LEU A 7 6.59 -8.61 -5.00
N LYS A 8 7.78 -9.21 -4.84
CA LYS A 8 8.81 -9.18 -5.90
C LYS A 8 8.42 -9.98 -7.14
N ALA A 9 7.66 -11.07 -6.97
CA ALA A 9 7.14 -11.89 -8.06
C ALA A 9 6.03 -11.18 -8.86
N LYS A 10 5.22 -10.33 -8.22
CA LYS A 10 4.16 -9.57 -8.87
C LYS A 10 4.68 -8.57 -9.90
N LYS A 11 3.85 -8.27 -10.90
CA LYS A 11 4.15 -7.25 -11.91
C LYS A 11 3.98 -5.85 -11.34
N LEU A 12 4.63 -4.85 -11.95
CA LEU A 12 4.49 -3.46 -11.51
C LEU A 12 3.03 -2.98 -11.45
N PRO A 13 2.13 -3.30 -12.40
CA PRO A 13 0.73 -2.91 -12.31
C PRO A 13 0.01 -3.57 -11.11
N GLU A 14 0.33 -4.84 -10.81
CA GLU A 14 -0.26 -5.56 -9.67
C GLU A 14 0.21 -4.95 -8.33
N LEU A 15 1.47 -4.52 -8.27
CA LEU A 15 2.00 -3.80 -7.12
C LEU A 15 1.32 -2.43 -6.94
N GLN A 16 1.00 -1.75 -8.05
CA GLN A 16 0.28 -0.48 -8.00
C GLN A 16 -1.16 -0.65 -7.50
N GLU A 17 -1.85 -1.73 -7.86
CA GLU A 17 -3.19 -2.04 -7.33
C GLU A 17 -3.15 -2.32 -5.82
N ILE A 18 -2.15 -3.08 -5.34
CA ILE A 18 -1.95 -3.33 -3.91
C ILE A 18 -1.65 -2.03 -3.17
N ALA A 19 -0.76 -1.21 -3.72
CA ALA A 19 -0.42 0.09 -3.16
C ALA A 19 -1.63 1.02 -3.08
N LYS A 20 -2.51 0.99 -4.09
CA LYS A 20 -3.77 1.72 -4.11
C LYS A 20 -4.74 1.22 -3.02
N ALA A 21 -4.90 -0.09 -2.86
CA ALA A 21 -5.73 -0.67 -1.81
C ALA A 21 -5.21 -0.31 -0.40
N LEU A 22 -3.89 -0.23 -0.23
CA LEU A 22 -3.21 0.16 1.00
C LEU A 22 -3.05 1.69 1.16
N ASN A 23 -3.60 2.50 0.25
CA ASN A 23 -3.49 3.97 0.24
C ASN A 23 -2.04 4.48 0.34
N VAL A 24 -1.09 3.79 -0.29
CA VAL A 24 0.32 4.19 -0.35
C VAL A 24 0.47 5.46 -1.20
N PRO A 25 1.05 6.55 -0.69
CA PRO A 25 1.22 7.78 -1.45
C PRO A 25 2.27 7.62 -2.56
N LYS A 26 2.12 8.36 -3.66
CA LYS A 26 3.10 8.45 -4.77
C LYS A 26 3.43 7.12 -5.45
N PHE A 27 2.64 6.07 -5.26
CA PHE A 27 2.87 4.72 -5.81
C PHE A 27 2.99 4.66 -7.34
N ARG A 28 2.36 5.58 -8.06
CA ARG A 28 2.36 5.62 -9.54
C ARG A 28 3.70 6.00 -10.15
N THR A 29 4.55 6.72 -9.41
CA THR A 29 5.87 7.18 -9.88
C THR A 29 7.02 6.38 -9.29
N MET A 30 6.73 5.43 -8.39
CA MET A 30 7.75 4.60 -7.74
C MET A 30 8.25 3.50 -8.67
N LYS A 31 9.55 3.23 -8.60
CA LYS A 31 10.15 2.07 -9.25
C LYS A 31 9.67 0.80 -8.57
N LYS A 32 9.71 -0.33 -9.28
CA LYS A 32 9.23 -1.62 -8.77
C LYS A 32 9.79 -1.96 -7.38
N LEU A 33 11.10 -1.84 -7.19
CA LEU A 33 11.74 -2.17 -5.91
C LEU A 33 11.31 -1.20 -4.80
N ASP A 34 11.32 0.10 -5.07
CA ASP A 34 10.89 1.13 -4.12
C ASP A 34 9.43 0.94 -3.70
N LEU A 35 8.56 0.58 -4.66
CA LEU A 35 7.16 0.29 -4.43
C LEU A 35 6.97 -0.94 -3.54
N VAL A 36 7.78 -2.00 -3.73
CA VAL A 36 7.76 -3.19 -2.87
C VAL A 36 8.14 -2.83 -1.43
N TYR A 37 9.22 -2.05 -1.23
CA TYR A 37 9.63 -1.64 0.11
C TYR A 37 8.59 -0.73 0.78
N GLN A 38 8.04 0.23 0.04
CA GLN A 38 7.00 1.11 0.56
C GLN A 38 5.74 0.33 0.96
N ILE A 39 5.32 -0.66 0.17
CA ILE A 39 4.18 -1.53 0.53
C ILE A 39 4.46 -2.27 1.84
N LEU A 40 5.67 -2.83 2.02
CA LEU A 40 6.03 -3.55 3.24
C LEU A 40 6.03 -2.64 4.47
N ASP A 41 6.58 -1.43 4.35
CA ASP A 41 6.57 -0.44 5.43
C ASP A 41 5.14 -0.03 5.79
N HIS A 42 4.28 0.21 4.80
CA HIS A 42 2.87 0.51 5.03
C HIS A 42 2.11 -0.65 5.67
N GLN A 43 2.44 -1.90 5.30
CA GLN A 43 1.85 -3.08 5.91
C GLN A 43 2.25 -3.24 7.38
N ALA A 44 3.53 -2.99 7.69
CA ALA A 44 4.05 -3.02 9.05
C ALA A 44 3.47 -1.89 9.91
N ALA A 45 3.30 -0.70 9.34
CA ALA A 45 2.70 0.45 10.02
C ALA A 45 1.16 0.35 10.17
N ASN A 46 0.47 -0.34 9.25
CA ASN A 46 -1.00 -0.42 9.20
C ASN A 46 -1.52 -1.87 9.15
N PRO A 47 -1.23 -2.73 10.15
CA PRO A 47 -1.55 -4.16 10.12
C PRO A 47 -3.06 -4.45 9.98
N SER A 48 -3.93 -3.52 10.40
CA SER A 48 -5.39 -3.62 10.26
C SER A 48 -5.86 -3.45 8.81
N GLN A 49 -5.21 -2.57 8.02
CA GLN A 49 -5.59 -2.32 6.63
C GLN A 49 -5.15 -3.44 5.70
N VAL A 50 -4.04 -4.13 6.03
CA VAL A 50 -3.56 -5.29 5.27
C VAL A 50 -4.54 -6.46 5.33
N LYS A 51 -5.17 -6.68 6.50
CA LYS A 51 -6.15 -7.76 6.67
C LYS A 51 -7.40 -7.51 5.82
N GLN A 52 -7.83 -6.26 5.70
CA GLN A 52 -8.96 -5.88 4.85
C GLN A 52 -8.63 -6.05 3.36
N ALA A 53 -7.42 -5.68 2.92
CA ALA A 53 -7.01 -5.81 1.52
C ALA A 53 -6.82 -7.27 1.05
N VAL A 54 -6.62 -8.22 1.97
CA VAL A 54 -6.36 -9.65 1.65
C VAL A 54 -7.59 -10.54 1.84
N THR A 55 -8.55 -10.15 2.69
CA THR A 55 -9.59 -11.08 3.13
C THR A 55 -10.95 -10.85 2.48
N GLU A 56 -11.35 -9.62 2.11
CA GLU A 56 -12.74 -9.40 1.71
C GLU A 56 -12.90 -8.36 0.59
N GLU A 57 -13.85 -8.68 -0.29
CA GLU A 57 -14.55 -7.86 -1.29
C GLU A 57 -14.63 -6.35 -0.93
N PRO A 58 -14.62 -5.43 -1.91
CA PRO A 58 -14.51 -3.99 -1.65
C PRO A 58 -15.80 -3.42 -1.02
N ALA A 59 -15.94 -3.56 0.30
CA ALA A 59 -16.94 -2.88 1.10
C ALA A 59 -16.28 -1.69 1.82
N GLU A 60 -16.36 -0.54 1.14
CA GLU A 60 -16.60 0.80 1.67
C GLU A 60 -15.95 1.28 3.00
N LYS A 61 -15.34 2.48 2.88
CA LYS A 61 -15.04 3.48 3.93
C LYS A 61 -13.70 3.37 4.66
N LYS A 62 -12.73 4.17 4.20
CA LYS A 62 -12.44 5.51 4.76
C LYS A 62 -11.27 6.18 4.02
N ALA A 63 -11.55 7.30 3.36
CA ALA A 63 -10.57 8.36 3.09
C ALA A 63 -10.70 9.42 4.21
N PRO A 64 -9.80 10.41 4.35
CA PRO A 64 -8.36 10.45 4.09
C PRO A 64 -7.59 10.95 5.34
N ALA A 65 -6.39 10.44 5.62
CA ALA A 65 -5.47 11.11 6.57
C ALA A 65 -4.43 11.89 5.76
N ASN A 66 -4.80 13.14 5.49
CA ASN A 66 -3.89 14.21 5.14
C ASN A 66 -2.89 14.41 6.29
N ASP A 67 -1.63 14.04 6.09
CA ASP A 67 -0.54 14.49 6.96
C ASP A 67 0.35 15.44 6.16
N ASN A 68 -0.09 16.69 6.08
CA ASN A 68 0.83 17.80 5.93
C ASN A 68 0.53 18.84 7.01
N PRO A 69 1.32 18.85 8.08
CA PRO A 69 1.48 20.05 8.88
C PRO A 69 2.96 20.42 8.92
N LYS A 70 3.32 21.51 8.25
CA LYS A 70 4.14 22.56 8.87
C LYS A 70 4.05 23.87 8.10
N THR A 71 3.18 24.72 8.61
CA THR A 71 3.22 26.17 8.58
C THR A 71 4.44 26.68 9.37
N ASN A 72 5.23 27.59 8.80
CA ASN A 72 5.47 28.96 9.29
C ASN A 72 6.49 29.66 8.40
#